data_AF-A0A522MDN9-F1
#
_entry.id   AF-A0A522MDN9-F1
#
_cell.length_a   1.000
_cell.length_b   1.000
_cell.length_c   1.000
_cell.angle_alpha   90.00
_cell.angle_beta   90.00
_cell.angle_gamma   90.00
#
_symmetry.space_group_name_H-M   'P 1'
#
loop_
_entity.id
_entity.type
_entity.pdbx_description
1 polymer ?
#
loop_
_entity_poly.entity_id
_entity_poly.type
_entity_poly.pdbx_seq_one_letter_code
_entity_poly.pdbx_strand_id
1 'polypeptide(L)'
;MDDSYERRALLLHLGSVLQTTSLLMEHERGDETLAELIEAQPLLADVPLLEYSYQQMTVRDLAAAALRAFCLWPQLLLEAPLDRAALAASVREHLFRDNAQGWSSYAASLQSEVAWFGKPAAVANDRHDDDDDARRSA
;
A
#
# COMPACT_ATOMS: atom_id res chain seq x y z
N MET A 1 -9.23 0.79 17.02
CA MET A 1 -8.00 0.00 16.85
C MET A 1 -6.85 0.90 17.28
N ASP A 2 -5.85 0.36 17.96
CA ASP A 2 -4.74 1.16 18.50
C ASP A 2 -3.85 1.65 17.35
N ASP A 3 -3.81 2.96 17.13
CA ASP A 3 -3.03 3.64 16.08
C ASP A 3 -1.54 3.22 16.17
N SER A 4 -1.04 2.86 17.37
CA SER A 4 0.32 2.35 17.56
C SER A 4 0.54 0.94 16.99
N TYR A 5 -0.46 0.06 17.07
CA TYR A 5 -0.39 -1.28 16.49
C TYR A 5 -0.43 -1.22 14.96
N GLU A 6 -1.31 -0.38 14.40
CA GLU A 6 -1.41 -0.15 12.96
C GLU A 6 -0.10 0.45 12.41
N ARG A 7 0.49 1.44 13.09
CA ARG A 7 1.82 1.99 12.72
C ARG A 7 2.91 0.93 12.75
N ARG A 8 2.92 0.07 13.78
CA ARG A 8 3.89 -1.02 13.88
C ARG A 8 3.77 -1.97 12.69
N ALA A 9 2.55 -2.37 12.32
CA ALA A 9 2.32 -3.23 11.17
C ALA A 9 2.84 -2.59 9.87
N LEU A 10 2.55 -1.31 9.64
CA LEU A 10 3.04 -0.59 8.46
C LEU A 10 4.58 -0.42 8.44
N LEU A 11 5.21 -0.22 9.60
CA LEU A 11 6.68 -0.18 9.71
C LEU A 11 7.33 -1.53 9.41
N LEU A 12 6.73 -2.63 9.89
CA LEU A 12 7.19 -3.98 9.58
C LEU A 12 7.04 -4.29 8.09
N HIS A 13 5.91 -3.90 7.49
CA HIS A 13 5.68 -4.03 6.06
C HIS A 13 6.69 -3.24 5.23
N LEU A 14 6.98 -1.99 5.62
CA LEU A 14 8.04 -1.18 5.02
C LEU A 14 9.40 -1.90 5.06
N GLY A 15 9.78 -2.45 6.22
CA GLY A 15 11.02 -3.19 6.37
C GLY A 15 11.09 -4.42 5.45
N SER A 16 9.99 -5.18 5.34
CA SER A 16 9.89 -6.33 4.45
C SER A 16 10.05 -5.93 2.98
N VAL A 17 9.36 -4.87 2.52
CA VAL A 17 9.50 -4.39 1.14
C VAL A 17 10.92 -3.94 0.82
N LEU A 18 11.58 -3.23 1.73
CA LEU A 18 12.96 -2.78 1.52
C LEU A 18 13.92 -3.98 1.45
N GLN A 19 13.75 -4.97 2.33
CA GLN A 19 14.55 -6.19 2.31
C GLN A 19 14.37 -6.97 1.01
N THR A 20 13.12 -7.18 0.59
CA THR A 20 12.78 -7.78 -0.69
C THR A 20 13.44 -7.05 -1.85
N THR A 21 13.32 -5.72 -1.88
CA THR A 21 13.89 -4.90 -2.96
C THR A 21 15.40 -5.04 -3.01
N SER A 22 16.07 -5.04 -1.85
CA SER A 22 17.52 -5.28 -1.75
C SER A 22 17.91 -6.65 -2.30
N LEU A 23 17.19 -7.70 -1.91
CA LEU A 23 17.45 -9.06 -2.39
C LEU A 23 17.27 -9.18 -3.90
N LEU A 24 16.23 -8.57 -4.47
CA LEU A 24 16.01 -8.58 -5.92
C LEU A 24 17.17 -7.88 -6.65
N MET A 25 17.60 -6.73 -6.17
CA MET A 25 18.71 -5.97 -6.76
C MET A 25 20.07 -6.70 -6.64
N GLU A 26 20.29 -7.46 -5.57
CA GLU A 26 21.52 -8.27 -5.42
C GLU A 26 21.58 -9.45 -6.41
N HIS A 27 20.42 -9.95 -6.84
CA HIS A 27 20.31 -11.10 -7.73
C HIS A 27 20.12 -10.72 -9.20
N GLU A 28 19.76 -9.47 -9.50
CA GLU A 28 19.68 -8.91 -10.85
C GLU A 28 21.05 -9.00 -11.55
N ARG A 29 21.12 -9.76 -12.65
CA ARG A 29 22.35 -9.87 -13.47
C ARG A 29 22.33 -9.00 -14.74
N GLY A 30 21.24 -8.25 -14.98
CA GLY A 30 21.03 -7.39 -16.14
C GLY A 30 19.60 -6.84 -16.16
N ASP A 31 19.09 -6.44 -17.32
CA ASP A 31 17.70 -5.96 -17.48
C ASP A 31 16.65 -7.10 -17.47
N GLU A 32 16.87 -8.11 -16.61
CA GLU A 32 15.99 -9.27 -16.44
C GLU A 32 14.62 -8.80 -15.94
N THR A 33 13.58 -9.36 -16.54
CA THR A 33 12.22 -9.19 -16.06
C THR A 33 12.03 -9.97 -14.76
N LEU A 34 11.03 -9.55 -13.99
CA LEU A 34 10.68 -10.25 -12.77
C LEU A 34 10.30 -11.72 -13.02
N ALA A 35 9.63 -12.02 -14.14
CA ALA A 35 9.28 -13.38 -14.52
C ALA A 35 10.52 -14.25 -14.74
N GLU A 36 11.51 -13.75 -15.48
CA GLU A 36 12.78 -14.46 -15.72
C GLU A 36 13.54 -14.72 -14.41
N LEU A 37 13.54 -13.73 -13.50
CA LEU A 37 14.20 -13.87 -12.20
C LEU A 37 13.49 -14.90 -11.30
N ILE A 38 12.16 -14.92 -11.27
CA ILE A 38 11.37 -15.90 -10.50
C ILE A 38 11.56 -17.31 -11.06
N GLU A 39 11.56 -17.48 -12.38
CA GLU A 39 11.83 -18.77 -13.02
C GLU A 39 13.24 -19.28 -12.71
N ALA A 40 14.24 -18.39 -12.73
CA ALA A 40 15.61 -18.74 -12.38
C ALA A 40 15.80 -19.04 -10.88
N GLN A 41 14.98 -18.43 -10.02
CA GLN A 41 15.13 -18.50 -8.56
C GLN A 41 13.75 -18.63 -7.85
N PRO A 42 13.22 -19.86 -7.75
CA PRO A 42 11.89 -20.12 -7.18
C PRO A 42 11.68 -19.65 -5.74
N LEU A 43 12.78 -19.47 -4.98
CA LEU A 43 12.78 -18.92 -3.61
C LEU A 43 12.24 -17.47 -3.55
N LEU A 44 12.22 -16.76 -4.67
CA LEU A 44 11.71 -15.39 -4.77
C LEU A 44 10.19 -15.33 -5.00
N ALA A 45 9.53 -16.45 -5.32
CA ALA A 45 8.09 -16.51 -5.59
C ALA A 45 7.22 -16.19 -4.35
N ASP A 46 7.75 -16.41 -3.13
CA ASP A 46 7.02 -16.20 -1.86
C ASP A 46 7.00 -14.73 -1.40
N VAL A 47 7.41 -13.80 -2.25
CA VAL A 47 7.43 -12.38 -1.93
C VAL A 47 6.07 -11.75 -2.27
N PRO A 48 5.28 -11.27 -1.29
CA PRO A 48 3.93 -10.75 -1.51
C PRO A 48 3.86 -9.54 -2.46
N LEU A 49 4.96 -8.81 -2.61
CA LEU A 49 5.07 -7.69 -3.55
C LEU A 49 5.06 -8.17 -5.02
N LEU A 50 5.51 -9.40 -5.28
CA LEU A 50 5.66 -9.95 -6.63
C LEU A 50 4.37 -10.57 -7.16
N GLU A 51 3.53 -11.09 -6.27
CA GLU A 51 2.22 -11.67 -6.64
C GLU A 51 1.30 -10.64 -7.33
N TYR A 52 1.51 -9.35 -7.04
CA TYR A 52 0.66 -8.26 -7.52
C TYR A 52 1.35 -7.30 -8.49
N SER A 53 2.67 -7.43 -8.70
CA SER A 53 3.43 -6.55 -9.59
C SER A 53 3.36 -7.02 -11.05
N TYR A 54 3.57 -6.08 -11.97
CA TYR A 54 3.58 -6.36 -13.40
C TYR A 54 4.71 -7.33 -13.74
N GLN A 55 4.37 -8.56 -14.14
CA GLN A 55 5.34 -9.60 -14.54
C GLN A 55 6.32 -9.16 -15.65
N GLN A 56 5.96 -8.11 -16.41
CA GLN A 56 6.77 -7.52 -17.49
C GLN A 56 7.72 -6.40 -17.01
N MET A 57 7.67 -6.02 -15.74
CA MET A 57 8.54 -4.99 -15.17
C MET A 57 9.94 -5.56 -14.92
N THR A 58 10.98 -4.79 -15.22
CA THR A 58 12.35 -5.15 -14.83
C THR A 58 12.51 -5.05 -13.32
N VAL A 59 13.50 -5.77 -12.77
CA VAL A 59 13.86 -5.67 -11.34
C VAL A 59 14.17 -4.23 -10.95
N ARG A 60 14.89 -3.50 -11.80
CA ARG A 60 15.24 -2.10 -11.61
C ARG A 60 14.02 -1.19 -11.56
N ASP A 61 13.07 -1.37 -12.47
CA ASP A 61 11.85 -0.58 -12.50
C ASP A 61 11.01 -0.84 -11.23
N LEU A 62 10.89 -2.10 -10.82
CA LEU A 62 10.20 -2.47 -9.58
C LEU A 62 10.88 -1.82 -8.37
N ALA A 63 12.20 -1.89 -8.28
CA ALA A 63 12.97 -1.27 -7.20
C ALA A 63 12.77 0.25 -7.15
N ALA A 64 12.83 0.92 -8.30
CA ALA A 64 12.57 2.35 -8.39
C ALA A 64 11.13 2.71 -7.98
N ALA A 65 10.15 1.90 -8.40
CA ALA A 65 8.75 2.07 -8.02
C ALA A 65 8.53 1.86 -6.53
N ALA A 66 9.11 0.81 -5.94
CA ALA A 66 9.04 0.54 -4.50
C ALA A 66 9.69 1.68 -3.69
N LEU A 67 10.89 2.12 -4.07
CA LEU A 67 11.55 3.24 -3.40
C LEU A 67 10.70 4.52 -3.44
N ARG A 68 10.07 4.83 -4.58
CA ARG A 68 9.15 5.98 -4.69
C ARG A 68 7.89 5.81 -3.85
N ALA A 69 7.30 4.61 -3.84
CA ALA A 69 6.12 4.29 -3.06
C ALA A 69 6.33 4.45 -1.55
N PHE A 70 7.53 4.12 -1.06
CA PHE A 70 7.77 3.95 0.37
C PHE A 70 8.71 5.00 0.98
N CYS A 71 9.40 5.84 0.20
CA CYS A 71 10.41 6.77 0.75
C CYS A 71 9.85 7.80 1.75
N LEU A 72 8.57 8.16 1.64
CA LEU A 72 7.92 9.10 2.56
C LEU A 72 7.27 8.41 3.78
N TRP A 73 7.12 7.08 3.77
CA TRP A 73 6.47 6.35 4.85
C TRP A 73 7.09 6.60 6.22
N PRO A 74 8.43 6.64 6.40
CA PRO A 74 9.02 6.94 7.70
C PRO A 74 8.56 8.27 8.31
N GLN A 75 8.31 9.29 7.48
CA GLN A 75 7.84 10.59 7.93
C GLN A 75 6.33 10.56 8.20
N LEU A 76 5.54 10.05 7.25
CA LEU A 76 4.08 9.96 7.34
C LEU A 76 3.61 9.10 8.52
N LEU A 77 4.35 8.04 8.87
CA LEU A 77 4.03 7.17 10.00
C LEU A 77 4.27 7.82 11.37
N LEU A 78 5.02 8.92 11.43
CA LEU A 78 5.25 9.71 12.64
C LEU A 78 4.23 10.84 12.82
N GLU A 79 3.41 11.11 11.80
CA GLU A 79 2.41 12.18 11.86
C GLU A 79 1.24 11.84 12.81
N ALA A 80 0.72 12.89 13.45
CA ALA A 80 -0.43 12.85 14.32
C ALA A 80 -1.38 14.02 13.99
N PRO A 81 -2.53 13.77 13.34
CA PRO A 81 -3.05 12.47 12.92
C PRO A 81 -2.28 11.87 11.73
N LEU A 82 -2.36 10.54 11.58
CA LEU A 82 -1.84 9.82 10.41
C LEU A 82 -2.52 10.28 9.12
N ASP A 83 -1.75 10.64 8.10
CA ASP A 83 -2.27 10.79 6.74
C ASP A 83 -2.44 9.41 6.07
N ARG A 84 -3.57 8.78 6.40
CA ARG A 84 -3.99 7.48 5.87
C ARG A 84 -4.12 7.48 4.35
N ALA A 85 -4.55 8.60 3.78
CA ALA A 85 -4.75 8.74 2.35
C ALA A 85 -3.41 8.81 1.63
N ALA A 86 -2.45 9.60 2.14
CA ALA A 86 -1.11 9.72 1.56
C ALA A 86 -0.36 8.39 1.55
N LEU A 87 -0.41 7.62 2.65
CA LEU A 87 0.23 6.30 2.75
C LEU A 87 -0.28 5.33 1.68
N ALA A 88 -1.60 5.26 1.51
CA ALA A 88 -2.23 4.39 0.52
C ALA A 88 -2.02 4.89 -0.92
N ALA A 89 -2.14 6.20 -1.15
CA ALA A 89 -1.99 6.82 -2.47
C ALA A 89 -0.58 6.62 -3.03
N SER A 90 0.45 6.82 -2.21
CA SER A 90 1.84 6.62 -2.62
C SER A 90 2.09 5.22 -3.19
N VAL A 91 1.57 4.19 -2.52
CA VAL A 91 1.68 2.80 -3.02
C VAL A 91 0.88 2.58 -4.28
N ARG A 92 -0.39 3.01 -4.29
CA ARG A 92 -1.27 2.86 -5.46
C ARG A 92 -0.67 3.51 -6.71
N GLU A 93 -0.13 4.70 -6.59
CA GLU A 93 0.32 5.51 -7.74
C GLU A 93 1.68 5.09 -8.31
N HIS A 94 2.52 4.47 -7.48
CA HIS A 94 3.86 4.07 -7.88
C HIS A 94 3.96 2.58 -8.23
N LEU A 95 3.21 1.71 -7.56
CA LEU A 95 3.25 0.26 -7.79
C LEU A 95 2.06 -0.26 -8.60
N PHE A 96 0.91 0.42 -8.54
CA PHE A 96 -0.35 -0.11 -9.08
C PHE A 96 -1.12 0.86 -9.98
N ARG A 97 -0.45 1.87 -10.56
CA ARG A 97 -1.09 2.97 -11.32
C ARG A 97 -2.13 2.47 -12.31
N ASP A 98 -1.78 1.45 -13.08
CA ASP A 98 -2.62 0.87 -14.12
C ASP A 98 -3.16 -0.53 -13.73
N ASN A 99 -2.89 -1.00 -12.50
CA ASN A 99 -3.26 -2.34 -12.00
C ASN A 99 -4.25 -2.26 -10.83
N ALA A 100 -5.51 -1.92 -11.14
CA ALA A 100 -6.57 -1.81 -10.13
C ALA A 100 -6.84 -3.13 -9.37
N GLN A 101 -6.68 -4.28 -10.04
CA GLN A 101 -6.86 -5.59 -9.42
C GLN A 101 -5.73 -5.89 -8.43
N GLY A 102 -4.47 -5.66 -8.83
CA GLY A 102 -3.30 -5.82 -7.97
C GLY A 102 -3.35 -4.89 -6.76
N TRP A 103 -3.78 -3.63 -6.96
CA TRP A 103 -4.04 -2.71 -5.85
C TRP A 103 -5.08 -3.27 -4.86
N SER A 104 -6.19 -3.80 -5.37
CA SER A 104 -7.27 -4.30 -4.52
C SER A 104 -6.82 -5.51 -3.69
N SER A 105 -6.09 -6.44 -4.29
CA SER A 105 -5.54 -7.60 -3.58
C SER A 105 -4.48 -7.20 -2.55
N TYR A 106 -3.57 -6.31 -2.92
CA TYR A 106 -2.54 -5.79 -2.02
C TYR A 106 -3.14 -5.01 -0.83
N ALA A 107 -4.13 -4.14 -1.08
CA ALA A 107 -4.80 -3.42 -0.01
C ALA A 107 -5.55 -4.38 0.93
N ALA A 108 -6.18 -5.43 0.40
CA ALA A 108 -6.87 -6.44 1.19
C ALA A 108 -5.92 -7.23 2.09
N SER A 109 -4.69 -7.54 1.65
CA SER A 109 -3.71 -8.26 2.49
C SER A 109 -3.31 -7.42 3.72
N LEU A 110 -3.05 -6.12 3.52
CA LEU A 110 -2.73 -5.20 4.62
C LEU A 110 -3.91 -4.90 5.54
N GLN A 111 -5.15 -4.99 5.04
CA GLN A 111 -6.35 -4.75 5.86
C GLN A 111 -6.57 -5.78 6.97
N SER A 112 -5.87 -6.92 6.94
CA SER A 112 -5.87 -7.89 8.03
C SER A 112 -5.27 -7.34 9.33
N GLU A 113 -4.26 -6.46 9.23
CA GLU A 113 -3.59 -5.82 10.37
C GLU A 113 -3.90 -4.32 10.46
N VAL A 114 -4.28 -3.67 9.34
CA VAL A 114 -4.50 -2.23 9.21
C VAL A 114 -5.83 -1.97 8.50
N ALA A 115 -6.93 -2.09 9.24
CA ALA A 115 -8.28 -2.19 8.67
C ALA A 115 -8.72 -1.02 7.77
N TRP A 116 -8.11 0.17 7.93
CA TRP A 116 -8.40 1.35 7.12
C TRP A 116 -7.60 1.43 5.81
N PHE A 117 -6.54 0.65 5.65
CA PHE A 117 -5.59 0.82 4.55
C PHE A 117 -6.27 0.67 3.18
N GLY A 118 -6.12 1.69 2.33
CA GLY A 118 -6.68 1.71 0.99
C GLY A 118 -8.20 1.87 0.89
N LYS A 119 -8.91 2.03 2.01
CA LYS A 119 -10.34 2.37 1.99
C LYS A 119 -10.53 3.87 1.79
N PRO A 120 -11.60 4.29 1.09
CA PRO A 120 -11.98 5.70 1.06
C PRO A 120 -12.23 6.19 2.48
N ALA A 121 -11.84 7.43 2.78
CA ALA A 121 -12.20 8.06 4.04
C ALA A 121 -13.72 7.99 4.20
N ALA A 122 -14.18 7.50 5.35
CA ALA A 122 -15.62 7.43 5.62
C ALA A 122 -16.17 8.85 5.54
N VAL A 123 -17.04 9.11 4.56
CA VAL A 123 -17.78 10.37 4.49
C VAL A 123 -18.68 10.38 5.72
N ALA A 124 -18.42 11.29 6.66
CA ALA A 124 -19.31 11.51 7.78
C ALA A 124 -20.64 11.99 7.20
N ASN A 125 -21.64 11.11 7.16
CA ASN A 125 -23.01 11.50 6.86
C ASN A 125 -23.49 12.34 8.05
N ASP A 126 -23.33 13.65 7.93
CA ASP A 126 -23.88 14.63 8.86
C ASP A 126 -25.41 14.53 8.75
N ARG A 127 -26.00 13.78 9.69
CA ARG A 127 -27.46 13.72 9.84
C ARG A 127 -27.90 15.04 10.44
N HIS A 128 -28.25 15.97 9.57
CA HIS A 128 -29.06 17.13 9.92
C HIS A 128 -30.54 16.79 9.64
N ASP A 129 -31.10 15.91 10.47
CA ASP A 129 -32.54 15.81 10.81
C ASP A 129 -32.62 16.41 12.23
N ASP A 130 -33.53 17.29 12.67
CA ASP A 130 -34.74 17.88 12.15
C ASP A 130 -34.91 19.17 12.95
N ASP A 131 -35.06 20.33 12.30
CA ASP A 131 -35.51 21.57 12.95
C ASP A 131 -36.64 22.19 12.11
N ASP A 132 -37.68 21.40 11.82
CA ASP A 132 -38.85 21.86 11.06
C ASP A 132 -40.20 21.33 11.60
N ASP A 133 -40.34 21.13 12.93
CA ASP A 133 -41.63 20.76 13.55
C ASP A 133 -42.12 21.73 14.65
N ALA A 134 -41.54 22.93 14.77
CA ALA A 134 -41.98 23.92 15.76
C ALA A 134 -42.83 25.08 15.18
N ARG A 135 -43.18 25.07 13.89
CA ARG A 135 -43.97 26.16 13.25
C ARG A 135 -45.36 25.77 12.75
N ARG A 136 -45.83 24.54 13.00
CA ARG A 136 -47.18 24.09 12.64
C ARG A 136 -47.99 23.69 13.88
N SER A 137 -48.21 24.63 14.78
CA SER A 137 -49.35 24.58 15.69
C SER A 137 -49.76 26.02 15.98
N ALA A 138 -50.46 26.57 14.99
CA ALA A 138 -51.38 27.69 15.15
C ALA A 138 -52.75 27.13 15.55
#